data_AF-A0A026W044-F1
#
_entry.id   AF-A0A026W044-F1
#
_cell.length_a   1.000
_cell.length_b   1.000
_cell.length_c   1.000
_cell.angle_alpha   90.00
_cell.angle_beta   90.00
_cell.angle_gamma   90.00
#
_symmetry.space_group_name_H-M   'P 1'
#
loop_
_entity.id
_entity.type
_entity.pdbx_description
1 polymer ?
#
loop_
_entity_poly.entity_id
_entity_poly.type
_entity_poly.pdbx_seq_one_letter_code
_entity_poly.pdbx_strand_id
1 'polypeptide(L)' 'MLLLHDNARPHVAKQTVKKLADYKCEILLHPPYSPDLSPTDYHLFKHLDTFVK' A
#
# COMPACT_ATOMS: atom_id res chain seq x y z
N MET A 1 4.10 11.57 8.06
CA MET A 1 3.26 11.09 6.93
C MET A 1 2.95 9.64 7.19
N LEU A 2 1.70 9.21 7.13
CA LEU A 2 1.34 7.79 7.28
C LEU A 2 1.20 7.17 5.89
N LEU A 3 1.83 6.02 5.67
CA LEU A 3 1.77 5.28 4.41
C LEU A 3 1.19 3.89 4.67
N LEU A 4 0.07 3.60 4.00
CA LEU A 4 -0.53 2.26 3.96
C LEU A 4 -0.22 1.65 2.60
N HIS A 5 0.51 0.54 2.58
CA HIS A 5 0.78 -0.26 1.39
C HIS A 5 0.84 -1.74 1.77
N ASP A 6 0.76 -2.64 0.79
CA ASP A 6 0.83 -4.07 1.03
C ASP A 6 2.26 -4.53 1.44
N ASN A 7 2.39 -5.75 1.93
CA ASN A 7 3.70 -6.31 2.30
C ASN A 7 4.41 -7.01 1.13
N ALA A 8 4.14 -6.63 -0.12
CA ALA A 8 4.82 -7.30 -1.24
C ALA A 8 6.34 -7.09 -1.13
N ARG A 9 7.11 -8.08 -1.60
CA ARG A 9 8.58 -8.13 -1.42
C ARG A 9 9.32 -6.84 -1.79
N PRO A 10 8.96 -6.11 -2.87
CA PRO A 10 9.61 -4.84 -3.19
C PRO A 10 9.34 -3.73 -2.16
N HIS A 11 8.15 -3.72 -1.54
CA HIS A 11 7.75 -2.67 -0.59
C HIS A 11 8.39 -2.84 0.78
N VAL A 12 8.63 -4.09 1.20
CA VAL A 12 9.33 -4.42 2.45
C VAL A 12 10.85 -4.54 2.28
N ALA A 13 11.38 -4.34 1.06
CA ALA A 13 12.81 -4.39 0.82
C ALA A 13 13.55 -3.31 1.62
N LYS A 14 14.75 -3.65 2.12
CA LYS A 14 15.56 -2.74 2.96
C LYS A 14 15.79 -1.37 2.31
N GLN A 15 16.01 -1.34 0.99
CA GLN A 15 16.21 -0.11 0.24
C GLN A 15 14.96 0.78 0.28
N THR A 16 13.78 0.18 0.06
CA THR A 16 12.49 0.88 0.10
C THR A 16 12.20 1.43 1.49
N VAL A 17 12.34 0.61 2.53
CA VAL A 17 12.11 1.02 3.93
C VAL A 17 13.07 2.15 4.33
N LYS A 18 14.35 2.06 3.96
CA LYS A 18 15.33 3.12 4.22
C LYS A 18 14.92 4.43 3.55
N LYS A 19 14.50 4.36 2.28
CA LYS A 19 14.07 5.55 1.53
C LYS A 19 12.82 6.19 2.14
N LEU A 20 11.86 5.38 2.59
CA LEU A 20 10.67 5.85 3.29
C LEU A 20 11.02 6.55 4.61
N ALA A 21 12.00 6.03 5.35
CA ALA A 21 12.51 6.68 6.55
C ALA A 21 13.17 8.04 6.24
N ASP A 22 13.95 8.14 5.15
CA ASP A 22 14.54 9.42 4.71
C ASP A 22 13.45 10.47 4.40
N TYR A 23 12.29 10.03 3.90
CA TYR A 23 11.11 10.87 3.66
C TYR A 23 10.24 11.11 4.90
N LYS A 24 10.60 10.57 6.07
CA LYS A 24 9.80 10.63 7.31
C LYS A 24 8.38 10.07 7.13
N CYS A 25 8.28 9.00 6.34
CA CYS A 25 7.06 8.21 6.18
C CYS A 25 7.03 7.08 7.22
N GLU A 26 5.96 7.05 8.00
CA GLU A 26 5.65 5.95 8.91
C GLU A 26 4.80 4.93 8.15
N ILE A 27 5.22 3.67 8.17
CA ILE A 27 4.54 2.57 7.49
C ILE A 27 3.50 1.99 8.44
N LEU A 28 2.24 1.97 8.01
CA LEU A 28 1.16 1.30 8.74
C LEU A 28 1.24 -0.21 8.53
N LEU A 29 1.01 -0.96 9.61
CA LEU A 29 0.99 -2.42 9.55
C LEU A 29 -0.17 -2.89 8.66
N HIS A 30 0.17 -3.58 7.57
CA HIS A 30 -0.80 -4.21 6.69
C HIS A 30 -0.74 -5.73 6.89
N PRO A 31 -1.85 -6.43 7.13
CA PRO A 31 -1.84 -7.89 7.17
C PRO A 31 -1.62 -8.51 5.78
N PRO A 32 -1.01 -9.71 5.68
CA PRO A 32 -0.82 -10.37 4.39
C PRO A 32 -2.16 -10.67 3.69
N TYR A 33 -2.23 -10.43 2.38
CA TYR A 33 -3.37 -10.78 1.52
C TYR A 33 -4.72 -10.19 1.97
N SER A 34 -4.74 -8.95 2.44
CA SER A 34 -5.96 -8.25 2.88
C SER A 34 -6.34 -7.08 1.96
N PRO A 35 -6.78 -7.34 0.72
CA PRO A 35 -7.18 -6.29 -0.21
C PRO A 35 -8.42 -5.51 0.26
N ASP A 36 -9.24 -6.10 1.13
CA ASP A 36 -10.38 -5.45 1.78
C ASP A 36 -9.96 -4.31 2.73
N LEU A 37 -8.75 -4.39 3.28
CA LEU A 37 -8.17 -3.38 4.17
C LEU A 37 -7.40 -2.29 3.43
N SER A 38 -7.14 -2.49 2.13
CA SER A 38 -6.51 -1.50 1.27
C SER A 38 -7.58 -0.60 0.65
N PRO A 39 -7.59 0.72 0.97
CA PRO A 39 -8.55 1.66 0.36
C PRO A 39 -8.41 1.71 -1.17
N THR A 40 -7.20 1.49 -1.68
CA THR A 40 -6.91 1.47 -3.11
C THR A 40 -7.60 0.29 -3.79
N ASP A 41 -7.51 -0.90 -3.22
CA ASP A 41 -8.10 -2.11 -3.79
C ASP A 41 -9.62 -2.16 -3.58
N TYR A 42 -10.09 -1.85 -2.37
CA TYR A 42 -11.51 -1.91 -2.03
C TYR A 42 -12.35 -0.83 -2.73
N HIS A 43 -11.83 0.41 -2.81
CA HIS A 43 -12.61 1.55 -3.29
C HIS A 43 -12.15 2.02 -4.67
N LEU A 44 -10.89 2.43 -4.83
CA LEU A 44 -10.41 3.07 -6.05
C LEU A 44 -10.45 2.11 -7.24
N PHE A 45 -9.79 0.95 -7.17
CA PHE A 45 -9.74 0.00 -8.28
C PHE A 45 -11.10 -0.62 -8.57
N LYS A 46 -11.90 -0.88 -7.54
CA LYS A 46 -13.29 -1.32 -7.72
C LYS A 46 -14.13 -0.31 -8.51
N HIS A 47 -13.97 0.98 -8.22
CA HIS A 47 -14.69 2.03 -8.93
C HIS A 47 -14.10 2.25 -10.34
N LEU A 48 -12.79 2.15 -10.52
CA LEU A 48 -12.16 2.21 -11.84
C LEU A 48 -12.59 1.05 -12.74
N ASP A 49 -12.76 -0.16 -12.22
CA ASP A 49 -13.28 -1.31 -12.98
C ASP A 49 -14.69 -1.02 -13.55
N THR A 50 -15.52 -0.26 -12.82
CA THR A 50 -16.84 0.15 -13.32
C THR A 50 -16.79 1.17 -14.45
N PHE A 51 -15.67 1.89 -14.63
CA PHE A 51 -15.47 2.86 -15.71
C PHE A 51 -14.72 2.30 -16.91
N VAL A 52 -13.93 1.24 -16.72
CA VAL A 52 -13.14 0.60 -17.78
C VAL A 52 -13.96 -0.47 -18.52
N LYS A 53 -15.12 -0.85 -18.00
CA LYS A 53 -16.15 -1.63 -18.71
C LYS A 53 -16.95 -0.77 -19.66
#